data_AF-A0A835QWY6-F1
#
_entry.id   AF-A0A835QWY6-F1
#
_cell.length_a   1.000
_cell.length_b   1.000
_cell.length_c   1.000
_cell.angle_alpha   90.00
_cell.angle_beta   90.00
_cell.angle_gamma   90.00
#
_symmetry.space_group_name_H-M   'P 1'
#
loop_
_entity.id
_entity.type
_entity.pdbx_description
1 polymer ?
#
loop_
_entity_poly.entity_id
_entity_poly.type
_entity_poly.pdbx_seq_one_letter_code
_entity_poly.pdbx_strand_id
1 'polypeptide(L)'
;MIVSTGPTPEWDEAFAWAFESPPKGQKLHISCKNKSKIGKSSFGKVTIQIDRVVMLGSVAGEYTLLPVSKSGPPRNLEIEFQWSNK
;
A
#
# COMPACT_ATOMS: atom_id res chain seq x y z
N MET A 1 -11.36 4.80 -1.87
CA MET A 1 -12.28 4.48 -2.99
C MET A 1 -12.62 2.99 -2.88
N ILE A 2 -13.74 2.51 -3.45
CA ILE A 2 -14.08 1.06 -3.43
C ILE A 2 -13.78 0.57 -4.83
N VAL A 3 -12.84 -0.36 -4.99
CA VAL A 3 -12.55 -0.95 -6.29
C VAL A 3 -12.73 -2.46 -6.20
N SER A 4 -13.63 -2.94 -7.06
CA SER A 4 -13.97 -4.35 -7.32
C SER A 4 -14.57 -5.16 -6.16
N THR A 5 -15.46 -6.07 -6.51
CA THR A 5 -16.04 -7.11 -5.64
C THR A 5 -15.40 -8.49 -5.88
N GLY A 6 -14.40 -8.58 -6.77
CA GLY A 6 -13.71 -9.82 -7.13
C GLY A 6 -12.53 -10.17 -6.20
N PRO A 7 -11.94 -11.38 -6.33
CA PRO A 7 -10.86 -11.87 -5.46
C PRO A 7 -9.52 -11.16 -5.69
N THR A 8 -9.33 -10.53 -6.86
CA THR A 8 -8.14 -9.78 -7.27
C THR A 8 -8.53 -8.35 -7.65
N PRO A 9 -8.87 -7.51 -6.65
CA PRO A 9 -9.17 -6.11 -6.91
C PRO A 9 -7.92 -5.37 -7.43
N GLU A 10 -8.10 -4.60 -8.48
CA GLU A 10 -7.05 -3.78 -9.09
C GLU A 10 -7.37 -2.31 -8.86
N TRP A 11 -6.46 -1.56 -8.23
CA TRP A 11 -6.59 -0.13 -8.02
C TRP A 11 -5.58 0.58 -8.91
N ASP A 12 -6.00 1.00 -10.10
CA ASP A 12 -5.19 1.85 -11.00
C ASP A 12 -5.25 3.33 -10.54
N GLU A 13 -4.88 3.55 -9.28
CA GLU A 13 -4.97 4.84 -8.60
C GLU A 13 -3.56 5.31 -8.22
N ALA A 14 -3.17 6.47 -8.74
CA ALA A 14 -1.93 7.14 -8.34
C ALA A 14 -2.19 8.14 -7.21
N PHE A 15 -1.34 8.11 -6.19
CA PHE A 15 -1.34 9.09 -5.10
C PHE A 15 -0.04 9.90 -5.14
N ALA A 16 -0.17 11.22 -5.03
CA ALA A 16 0.96 12.13 -5.00
C ALA A 16 0.94 12.96 -3.71
N TRP A 17 2.11 13.11 -3.11
CA TRP A 17 2.33 13.96 -1.94
C TRP A 17 3.49 14.91 -2.23
N ALA A 18 3.32 16.17 -1.87
CA ALA A 18 4.38 17.17 -1.95
C ALA A 18 5.13 17.23 -0.61
N PHE A 19 6.45 17.16 -0.67
CA PHE A 19 7.33 17.30 0.48
C PHE A 19 8.44 18.31 0.16
N GLU A 20 8.72 19.23 1.08
CA GLU A 20 9.79 20.23 0.92
C GLU A 20 11.19 19.62 1.05
N SER A 21 11.31 18.50 1.76
CA SER A 21 12.55 17.75 1.91
C SER A 21 12.25 16.25 1.95
N PRO A 22 13.22 15.38 1.64
CA PRO A 22 12.98 13.94 1.67
C PRO A 22 12.53 13.49 3.08
N PRO A 23 11.38 12.83 3.21
CA PRO A 23 10.80 12.45 4.50
C PRO A 23 11.53 11.24 5.12
N LYS A 24 12.82 11.43 5.45
CA LYS A 24 13.68 10.36 5.99
C LYS A 24 13.16 9.86 7.33
N GLY A 25 13.25 8.56 7.55
CA GLY A 25 12.74 7.85 8.73
C GLY A 25 11.23 7.65 8.76
N GLN A 26 10.48 8.18 7.77
CA GLN A 26 9.03 8.01 7.71
C GLN A 26 8.62 6.68 7.05
N LYS A 27 7.42 6.22 7.42
CA LYS A 27 6.82 4.99 6.90
C LYS A 27 5.45 5.31 6.31
N LEU A 28 5.18 4.75 5.14
CA LEU A 28 3.84 4.74 4.57
C LEU A 28 3.10 3.48 5.01
N HIS A 29 1.90 3.67 5.55
CA HIS A 29 1.00 2.58 5.91
C HIS A 29 -0.20 2.57 4.95
N ILE A 30 -0.36 1.48 4.19
CA ILE A 30 -1.54 1.28 3.35
C ILE A 30 -2.36 0.15 3.97
N SER A 31 -3.62 0.43 4.29
CA SER A 31 -4.53 -0.54 4.92
C SER A 31 -5.64 -0.94 3.97
N CYS A 32 -5.76 -2.24 3.69
CA CYS A 32 -6.84 -2.79 2.89
C CYS A 32 -7.99 -3.19 3.81
N LYS A 33 -9.19 -2.64 3.57
CA LYS A 33 -10.37 -2.86 4.41
C LYS A 33 -11.61 -3.05 3.54
N ASN A 34 -12.54 -3.88 3.98
CA ASN A 34 -13.86 -3.96 3.36
C ASN A 34 -14.74 -2.78 3.84
N LYS A 35 -15.45 -2.15 2.91
CA LYS A 35 -16.47 -1.14 3.19
C LYS A 35 -17.88 -1.76 3.11
N SER A 36 -18.11 -2.86 3.84
CA SER A 36 -19.44 -3.45 4.02
C SER A 36 -20.26 -2.68 5.05
N LYS A 37 -21.58 -2.55 4.82
CA LYS A 37 -22.53 -2.01 5.81
C LYS A 37 -22.70 -2.95 7.01
N ILE A 38 -22.45 -4.25 6.83
CA ILE A 38 -22.52 -5.27 7.87
C ILE A 38 -21.09 -5.77 8.12
N GLY A 39 -20.50 -5.32 9.22
CA GLY A 39 -19.15 -5.69 9.65
C GLY A 39 -18.02 -5.05 8.85
N LYS A 40 -17.32 -4.07 9.45
CA LYS A 40 -16.06 -3.55 8.91
C LYS A 40 -14.96 -4.57 9.23
N SER A 41 -14.43 -5.25 8.22
CA SER A 41 -13.28 -6.14 8.36
C SER A 41 -12.03 -5.52 7.74
N SER A 42 -10.89 -5.65 8.44
CA SER A 42 -9.57 -5.27 7.93
C SER A 42 -8.91 -6.50 7.32
N PHE A 43 -8.42 -6.38 6.09
CA PHE A 43 -7.69 -7.47 5.41
C PHE A 43 -6.21 -7.50 5.77
N GLY A 44 -5.69 -6.37 6.24
CA GLY A 44 -4.32 -6.19 6.70
C GLY A 44 -3.78 -4.83 6.26
N LYS A 45 -2.49 -4.63 6.51
CA LYS A 45 -1.75 -3.43 6.11
C LYS A 45 -0.37 -3.79 5.59
N VAL A 46 0.15 -2.96 4.70
CA VAL A 46 1.57 -2.95 4.34
C VAL A 46 2.23 -1.73 4.98
N THR A 47 3.50 -1.90 5.33
CA THR A 47 4.34 -0.84 5.89
C THR A 47 5.56 -0.69 5.02
N ILE A 48 5.76 0.50 4.47
CA ILE A 48 6.77 0.75 3.45
C ILE A 48 7.72 1.81 4.00
N GLN A 49 9.01 1.51 3.99
CA GLN A 49 10.05 2.45 4.43
C GLN A 49 10.36 3.41 3.29
N ILE A 50 10.06 4.69 3.49
CA ILE A 50 10.23 5.71 2.45
C ILE A 50 11.71 5.98 2.16
N ASP A 51 12.59 5.76 3.14
CA ASP A 51 14.05 5.88 2.98
C ASP A 51 14.57 5.15 1.74
N ARG A 52 14.04 3.96 1.45
CA ARG A 52 14.44 3.17 0.29
C ARG A 52 14.01 3.83 -1.02
N VAL A 53 12.80 4.39 -1.09
CA VAL A 53 12.28 5.07 -2.28
C VAL A 53 13.05 6.37 -2.53
N VAL A 54 13.31 7.15 -1.48
CA VAL A 54 14.12 8.37 -1.57
C VAL A 54 15.54 8.08 -2.08
N MET A 55 16.14 6.98 -1.63
CA MET A 55 17.50 6.61 -2.02
C MET A 55 17.58 6.03 -3.44
N LEU A 56 16.60 5.22 -3.86
CA LEU A 56 16.60 4.52 -5.15
C LEU A 56 15.89 5.29 -6.27
N GLY A 57 15.12 6.33 -5.93
CA GLY A 57 14.31 7.12 -6.87
C GLY A 57 13.01 6.43 -7.30
N SER A 58 13.02 5.11 -7.48
CA SER A 58 11.83 4.32 -7.80
C SER A 58 11.91 2.92 -7.17
N VAL A 59 10.78 2.38 -6.72
CA VAL A 59 10.64 1.01 -6.22
C VAL A 59 9.27 0.48 -6.61
N ALA A 60 9.23 -0.69 -7.25
CA ALA A 60 8.02 -1.47 -7.47
C ALA A 60 8.14 -2.86 -6.83
N GLY A 61 7.03 -3.43 -6.38
CA GLY A 61 6.99 -4.82 -5.92
C GLY A 61 5.71 -5.23 -5.22
N GLU A 62 5.61 -6.54 -4.96
CA GLU A 62 4.53 -7.12 -4.18
C GLU A 62 4.82 -7.07 -2.67
N TYR A 63 3.83 -6.62 -1.90
CA TYR A 63 3.88 -6.53 -0.45
C TYR A 63 2.77 -7.37 0.17
N THR A 64 3.12 -8.33 1.03
CA THR A 64 2.14 -9.12 1.76
C THR A 64 1.47 -8.30 2.86
N LEU A 65 0.14 -8.32 2.90
CA LEU A 65 -0.67 -7.67 3.93
C LEU A 65 -0.49 -8.36 5.29
N LEU A 66 -0.20 -7.56 6.32
CA LEU A 66 -0.03 -8.00 7.69
C LEU A 66 -1.15 -7.50 8.62
N PRO A 67 -1.57 -8.28 9.64
CA PRO A 67 -1.14 -9.66 9.88
C PRO A 67 -1.61 -10.58 8.77
N VAL A 68 -0.82 -11.61 8.48
CA VAL A 68 -1.20 -12.64 7.51
C VAL A 68 -2.52 -13.25 7.98
N SER A 69 -3.42 -13.52 7.03
CA SER A 69 -4.69 -14.17 7.32
C SER A 69 -4.44 -15.48 8.04
N LYS A 70 -5.14 -15.73 9.15
CA LYS A 70 -5.10 -17.05 9.83
C LYS A 70 -5.77 -18.16 9.01
N SER A 71 -6.56 -17.78 8.01
CA SER A 71 -7.27 -18.67 7.10
C SER A 71 -7.08 -18.21 5.66
N GLY A 72 -6.73 -19.16 4.78
CA GLY A 72 -6.48 -18.91 3.36
C GLY A 72 -5.06 -18.42 3.04
N PRO A 73 -4.76 -18.23 1.74
CA PRO A 73 -3.44 -17.81 1.29
C PRO A 73 -3.10 -16.37 1.72
N PRO A 74 -1.81 -16.00 1.71
CA PRO A 74 -1.38 -14.62 1.89
C PRO A 74 -2.03 -13.70 0.86
N ARG A 75 -2.38 -12.49 1.31
CA ARG A 75 -2.92 -11.46 0.42
C ARG A 75 -1.79 -10.49 0.10
N ASN A 76 -1.47 -10.32 -1.17
CA ASN A 76 -0.43 -9.41 -1.63
C ASN A 76 -1.06 -8.14 -2.20
N LEU A 77 -0.31 -7.04 -2.13
CA LEU A 77 -0.61 -5.77 -2.77
C LEU A 77 0.61 -5.37 -3.60
N GLU A 78 0.43 -5.24 -4.90
CA GLU A 78 1.46 -4.70 -5.79
C GLU A 78 1.42 -3.18 -5.74
N ILE A 79 2.60 -2.56 -5.63
CA ILE A 79 2.70 -1.11 -5.50
C ILE A 79 3.98 -0.62 -6.18
N GLU A 80 3.84 0.48 -6.93
CA GLU A 80 4.95 1.27 -7.45
C GLU A 80 5.05 2.61 -6.71
N PHE A 81 6.29 2.99 -6.38
CA PHE A 81 6.63 4.28 -5.78
C PHE A 81 7.68 4.97 -6.62
N GLN A 82 7.51 6.29 -6.74
CA GLN A 82 8.48 7.15 -7.39
C GLN A 82 8.73 8.37 -6.51
N TRP A 83 10.00 8.73 -6.37
CA TRP A 83 10.45 9.95 -5.75
C TRP A 83 11.08 10.83 -6.83
N SER A 84 10.58 12.06 -6.96
CA SER A 84 11.08 13.03 -7.93
C SER A 84 11.49 14.30 -7.21
N ASN A 85 12.78 14.65 -7.30
CA ASN A 85 13.26 16.00 -7.01
C ASN A 85 13.07 16.84 -8.29
N LYS A 86 11.82 17.25 -8.58
CA LYS A 86 11.61 18.29 -9.58
C LYS A 86 11.83 19.66 -8.95
#